data_AF-A0A2S0ME23-F1
#
_entry.id   AF-A0A2S0ME23-F1
#
_cell.length_a   1.000
_cell.length_b   1.000
_cell.length_c   1.000
_cell.angle_alpha   90.00
_cell.angle_beta   90.00
_cell.angle_gamma   90.00
#
_symmetry.space_group_name_H-M   'P 1'
#
loop_
_entity.id
_entity.type
_entity.pdbx_description
1 polymer ?
#
loop_
_entity_poly.entity_id
_entity_poly.type
_entity_poly.pdbx_seq_one_letter_code
_entity_poly.pdbx_strand_id
1 'polypeptide(L)'
;MQRIFPMNVERGVIKFSEIPLEVKLNGTEERLAPGARIRGPMNTFVLNNALVGQTYVVNYIRDPAGMVRDVWLLTPEEAQTMPDGSPARQQKTRIFVQPSHYGG
;
A
#
# COMPACT_ATOMS: atom_id res chain seq x y z
N MET A 1 1.45 18.30 3.98
CA MET A 1 0.51 17.69 4.95
C MET A 1 0.13 16.32 4.42
N GLN A 2 0.31 15.29 5.23
CA GLN A 2 0.01 13.92 4.84
C GLN A 2 -1.48 13.61 5.03
N ARG A 3 -2.07 12.84 4.12
CA ARG A 3 -3.45 12.38 4.28
C ARG A 3 -3.55 11.37 5.42
N ILE A 4 -4.63 11.46 6.19
CA ILE A 4 -4.97 10.42 7.16
C ILE A 4 -5.59 9.25 6.38
N PHE A 5 -4.89 8.12 6.36
CA PHE A 5 -5.40 6.89 5.77
C PHE A 5 -6.09 6.02 6.84
N PRO A 6 -7.06 5.16 6.46
CA PRO A 6 -7.69 4.23 7.40
C PRO A 6 -6.69 3.26 8.05
N MET A 7 -7.01 2.72 9.23
CA MET A 7 -6.09 1.86 9.99
C MET A 7 -5.76 0.52 9.31
N ASN A 8 -6.59 0.06 8.39
CA ASN A 8 -6.47 -1.23 7.67
C ASN A 8 -5.81 -1.08 6.28
N VAL A 9 -5.03 -0.03 6.07
CA VAL A 9 -4.39 0.25 4.80
C VAL A 9 -3.06 -0.50 4.68
N GLU A 10 -2.87 -1.17 3.55
CA GLU A 10 -1.62 -1.84 3.19
C GLU A 10 -0.81 -0.93 2.24
N ARG A 11 0.52 -1.06 2.26
CA ARG A 11 1.40 -0.36 1.32
C ARG A 11 2.00 -1.36 0.33
N GLY A 12 2.04 -0.97 -0.93
CA GLY A 12 2.68 -1.76 -1.96
C GLY A 12 3.09 -0.93 -3.18
N VAL A 13 3.71 -1.61 -4.13
CA VAL A 13 4.05 -1.08 -5.43
C VAL A 13 3.09 -1.68 -6.44
N ILE A 14 2.34 -0.84 -7.15
CA ILE A 14 1.38 -1.28 -8.16
C ILE A 14 1.88 -0.93 -9.55
N LYS A 15 1.74 -1.88 -10.48
CA LYS A 15 1.89 -1.66 -11.92
C LYS A 15 0.54 -1.86 -12.60
N PHE A 16 0.04 -0.81 -13.25
CA PHE A 16 -1.22 -0.86 -13.98
C PHE A 16 -1.00 -1.45 -15.38
N SER A 17 -1.88 -2.39 -15.78
CA SER A 17 -1.84 -3.04 -17.09
C SER A 17 -3.06 -2.70 -17.95
N GLU A 18 -2.93 -2.91 -19.26
CA GLU A 18 -3.76 -2.34 -20.32
C GLU A 18 -5.08 -3.09 -20.58
N ILE A 19 -5.40 -4.16 -19.81
CA ILE A 19 -6.68 -4.93 -19.69
C ILE A 19 -6.38 -6.46 -19.61
N PRO A 20 -7.15 -7.26 -18.83
CA PRO A 20 -8.28 -6.87 -17.96
C PRO A 20 -7.89 -6.78 -16.48
N LEU A 21 -8.02 -5.59 -15.86
CA LEU A 21 -7.98 -5.31 -14.39
C LEU A 21 -6.95 -6.08 -13.54
N GLU A 22 -5.92 -6.62 -14.18
CA GLU A 22 -4.80 -7.31 -13.57
C GLU A 22 -3.74 -6.25 -13.28
N VAL A 23 -3.47 -6.06 -12.00
CA VAL A 23 -2.41 -5.18 -11.52
C VAL A 23 -1.32 -6.05 -10.94
N LYS A 24 -0.06 -5.65 -11.11
CA LYS A 24 1.01 -6.31 -10.36
C LYS A 24 1.22 -5.54 -9.07
N LEU A 25 0.86 -6.13 -7.94
CA LEU A 25 1.04 -5.57 -6.61
C LEU A 25 2.22 -6.28 -5.94
N ASN A 26 3.28 -5.52 -5.62
CA ASN A 26 4.54 -6.05 -5.11
C ASN A 26 5.12 -7.18 -5.99
N GLY A 27 4.87 -7.12 -7.32
CA GLY A 27 5.29 -8.14 -8.28
C GLY A 27 4.33 -9.33 -8.44
N THR A 28 3.28 -9.42 -7.62
CA THR A 28 2.25 -10.48 -7.70
C THR A 28 1.08 -10.03 -8.56
N GLU A 29 0.59 -10.88 -9.44
CA GLU A 29 -0.61 -10.61 -10.24
C GLU A 29 -1.85 -10.62 -9.34
N GLU A 30 -2.53 -9.48 -9.27
CA GLU A 30 -3.69 -9.23 -8.43
C GLU A 30 -4.83 -8.65 -9.25
N ARG A 31 -6.07 -8.88 -8.81
CA ARG A 31 -7.25 -8.33 -9.44
C ARG A 31 -7.83 -7.16 -8.64
N LEU A 32 -8.14 -6.10 -9.36
CA LEU A 32 -8.94 -5.00 -8.84
C LEU A 32 -10.43 -5.42 -8.75
N ALA A 33 -11.10 -5.01 -7.67
CA ALA A 33 -12.52 -5.21 -7.50
C ALA A 33 -13.34 -4.47 -8.58
N PRO A 34 -14.51 -4.97 -8.99
CA PRO A 34 -15.42 -4.25 -9.88
C PRO A 34 -15.88 -2.95 -9.19
N GLY A 35 -15.38 -1.81 -9.67
CA GLY A 35 -15.59 -0.49 -9.05
C GLY A 35 -14.46 0.01 -8.16
N ALA A 36 -13.25 -0.56 -8.28
CA ALA A 36 -12.09 -0.09 -7.55
C ALA A 36 -11.83 1.41 -7.79
N ARG A 37 -11.59 2.14 -6.70
CA ARG A 37 -11.40 3.60 -6.74
C ARG A 37 -9.92 3.93 -6.68
N ILE A 38 -9.41 4.55 -7.74
CA ILE A 38 -8.02 4.99 -7.85
C ILE A 38 -7.95 6.50 -7.61
N ARG A 39 -7.24 6.90 -6.56
CA ARG A 39 -7.02 8.30 -6.18
C ARG A 39 -5.57 8.66 -6.41
N GLY A 40 -5.34 9.76 -7.11
CA GLY A 40 -4.02 10.27 -7.42
C GLY A 40 -3.30 10.91 -6.22
N PRO A 41 -2.04 11.30 -6.41
CA PRO A 41 -1.21 11.95 -5.39
C PRO A 41 -1.76 13.28 -4.90
N MET A 42 -2.72 13.89 -5.60
CA MET A 42 -3.42 15.14 -5.21
C MET A 42 -4.90 14.91 -4.81
N ASN A 43 -5.30 13.66 -4.51
CA ASN A 43 -6.66 13.24 -4.18
C ASN A 43 -7.64 13.44 -5.35
N THR A 44 -7.08 13.57 -6.54
CA THR A 44 -7.81 13.65 -7.81
C THR A 44 -8.21 12.24 -8.23
N PHE A 45 -9.37 12.09 -8.86
CA PHE A 45 -9.72 10.84 -9.52
C PHE A 45 -8.86 10.70 -10.77
N VAL A 46 -8.13 9.59 -10.88
CA VAL A 46 -7.29 9.31 -12.04
C VAL A 46 -7.83 8.08 -12.75
N LEU A 47 -7.98 8.19 -14.07
CA LEU A 47 -8.39 7.06 -14.90
C LEU A 47 -7.23 6.06 -15.00
N ASN A 48 -7.52 4.77 -14.82
CA ASN A 48 -6.55 3.68 -14.93
C ASN A 48 -5.73 3.79 -16.23
N ASN A 49 -6.38 4.13 -17.35
CA ASN A 49 -5.75 4.25 -18.67
C ASN A 49 -4.57 5.24 -18.72
N ALA A 50 -4.56 6.27 -17.86
CA ALA A 50 -3.47 7.24 -17.79
C ALA A 50 -2.23 6.71 -17.02
N LEU A 51 -2.39 5.62 -16.27
CA LEU A 51 -1.38 5.04 -15.37
C LEU A 51 -0.77 3.76 -15.94
N VAL A 52 -1.31 3.23 -17.04
CA VAL A 52 -0.83 1.99 -17.66
C VAL A 52 0.64 2.11 -18.04
N GLY A 53 1.39 1.03 -17.81
CA GLY A 53 2.82 0.96 -18.11
C GLY A 53 3.73 1.62 -17.07
N GLN A 54 3.15 2.40 -16.15
CA GLN A 54 3.87 3.03 -15.05
C GLN A 54 3.73 2.24 -13.75
N THR A 55 4.65 2.49 -12.84
CA THR A 55 4.71 1.85 -11.52
C THR A 55 4.64 2.92 -10.44
N TYR A 56 3.75 2.72 -9.47
CA TYR A 56 3.52 3.69 -8.40
C TYR A 56 3.59 3.02 -7.03
N VAL A 57 4.12 3.74 -6.06
CA VAL A 57 3.93 3.37 -4.65
C VAL A 57 2.52 3.76 -4.26
N VAL A 58 1.77 2.81 -3.73
CA VAL A 58 0.37 3.01 -3.35
C VAL A 58 0.12 2.54 -1.93
N ASN A 59 -0.84 3.21 -1.31
CA ASN A 59 -1.58 2.65 -0.21
C ASN A 59 -2.87 2.01 -0.77
N TYR A 60 -3.32 0.88 -0.24
CA TYR A 60 -4.53 0.21 -0.72
C TYR A 60 -5.29 -0.51 0.40
N ILE A 61 -6.58 -0.75 0.17
CA ILE A 61 -7.43 -1.58 1.03
C ILE A 61 -8.05 -2.69 0.20
N ARG A 62 -8.08 -3.90 0.76
CA ARG A 62 -8.81 -5.02 0.19
C ARG A 62 -10.22 -5.11 0.77
N ASP A 63 -11.15 -5.55 -0.07
CA ASP A 63 -12.50 -5.94 0.33
C ASP A 63 -12.48 -7.30 1.07
N PRO A 64 -13.53 -7.69 1.83
CA PRO A 64 -13.60 -9.02 2.44
C PRO A 64 -13.43 -10.20 1.48
N ALA A 65 -13.70 -10.01 0.18
CA ALA A 65 -13.41 -11.01 -0.86
C ALA A 65 -11.91 -11.12 -1.22
N GLY A 66 -11.02 -10.33 -0.61
CA GLY A 66 -9.59 -10.30 -0.87
C GLY A 66 -9.18 -9.48 -2.10
N MET A 67 -10.12 -8.80 -2.75
CA MET A 67 -9.84 -7.98 -3.93
C MET A 67 -9.46 -6.55 -3.56
N VAL A 68 -8.57 -5.92 -4.33
CA VAL A 68 -8.18 -4.53 -4.10
C VAL A 68 -9.34 -3.58 -4.43
N ARG A 69 -9.81 -2.81 -3.45
CA ARG A 69 -11.02 -1.97 -3.55
C ARG A 69 -10.71 -0.49 -3.63
N ASP A 70 -9.84 0.02 -2.78
CA ASP A 70 -9.43 1.43 -2.77
C ASP A 70 -7.92 1.51 -2.96
N VAL A 71 -7.46 2.36 -3.86
CA VAL A 71 -6.04 2.58 -4.16
C VAL A 71 -5.74 4.07 -4.11
N TRP A 72 -4.70 4.43 -3.37
CA TRP A 72 -4.17 5.79 -3.27
C TRP A 72 -2.73 5.81 -3.76
N LEU A 73 -2.48 6.56 -4.84
CA LEU A 73 -1.13 6.86 -5.31
C LEU A 73 -0.46 7.83 -4.35
N LEU A 74 0.72 7.47 -3.88
CA LEU A 74 1.48 8.26 -2.94
C LEU A 74 2.40 9.23 -3.67
N THR A 75 2.60 10.42 -3.10
CA THR A 75 3.73 11.27 -3.48
C THR A 75 5.04 10.65 -2.99
N PRO A 76 6.20 11.08 -3.54
CA PRO A 76 7.51 10.65 -3.04
C PRO A 76 7.74 10.96 -1.55
N GLU A 77 7.08 11.99 -1.02
CA GLU A 77 7.12 12.37 0.39
C GLU A 77 6.29 11.39 1.24
N GLU A 78 5.09 11.05 0.79
CA GLU A 78 4.20 10.09 1.47
C GLU A 78 4.73 8.65 1.42
N ALA A 79 5.50 8.30 0.39
CA ALA A 79 6.19 7.02 0.29
C ALA A 79 7.25 6.84 1.40
N GLN A 80 7.74 7.93 1.99
CA GLN A 80 8.74 7.92 3.07
C GLN A 80 8.14 7.90 4.48
N THR A 81 6.83 8.11 4.61
CA THR A 81 6.12 8.15 5.89
C THR A 81 5.12 6.99 6.00
N MET A 82 4.74 6.56 7.21
CA MET A 82 3.70 5.54 7.40
C MET A 82 2.31 6.10 7.14
N PRO A 83 1.32 5.30 6.72
CA PRO A 83 -0.03 5.76 6.38
C PRO A 83 -0.78 6.51 7.50
N ASP A 84 -0.38 6.33 8.76
CA ASP A 84 -0.94 7.02 9.92
C ASP A 84 -0.32 8.41 10.17
N GLY A 85 0.58 8.87 9.29
CA GLY A 85 1.28 10.14 9.45
C GLY A 85 2.52 10.08 10.32
N SER A 86 2.83 8.92 10.92
CA SER A 86 4.05 8.76 11.68
C SER A 86 5.25 8.48 10.74
N PRO A 87 6.47 8.91 11.08
CA PRO A 87 7.65 8.57 10.29
C PRO A 87 7.77 7.04 10.24
N ALA A 88 8.08 6.49 9.06
CA ALA A 88 8.17 5.05 8.88
C ALA A 88 9.05 4.45 9.99
N ARG A 89 8.41 3.71 10.91
CA ARG A 89 9.11 3.16 12.06
C ARG A 89 10.09 2.14 11.50
N GLN A 90 11.38 2.50 11.47
CA GLN A 90 12.46 1.53 11.44
C GLN A 90 12.06 0.47 12.46
N GLN A 91 11.78 -0.75 11.98
CA GLN A 91 11.51 -1.88 12.85
C GLN A 91 12.75 -2.03 13.72
N LYS A 92 12.66 -1.44 14.92
CA LYS A 92 13.60 -1.65 16.00
C LYS A 92 13.40 -3.12 16.33
N THR A 93 14.26 -3.98 15.79
CA THR A 93 14.44 -5.37 16.19
C THR A 93 14.48 -5.39 17.71
N ARG A 94 13.34 -5.64 18.35
CA ARG A 94 13.29 -5.97 19.75
C ARG A 94 13.78 -7.40 19.82
N ILE A 95 15.11 -7.55 19.86
CA ILE A 95 15.72 -8.79 20.37
C ILE A 95 15.29 -8.84 21.83
N PHE A 96 14.20 -9.55 22.08
CA PHE A 96 13.75 -9.88 23.42
C PHE A 96 14.65 -11.02 23.89
N VAL A 97 15.73 -10.68 24.60
CA VAL A 97 16.45 -11.65 25.43
C VAL A 97 16.04 -11.40 26.88
N GLN A 98 15.23 -12.30 27.40
CA GLN A 98 14.95 -12.43 28.84
C GLN A 98 15.16 -13.88 29.27
N PRO A 99 15.45 -14.11 30.56
CA PRO A 99 16.62 -14.88 30.99
C PRO A 99 16.29 -16.32 31.37
N SER A 100 17.22 -17.24 31.11
CA SER A 100 17.15 -18.60 31.63
C SER A 100 18.04 -18.74 32.86
N HIS A 101 17.42 -18.75 34.03
CA HIS A 101 17.98 -19.23 35.29
C HIS A 101 18.05 -20.77 35.23
N TYR A 102 19.25 -21.36 35.22
CA TYR A 102 19.59 -22.74 35.64
C TYR A 102 21.13 -22.70 35.80
N GLY A 103 21.74 -22.83 36.99
CA GLY A 103 21.57 -23.89 37.97
C GLY A 103 22.71 -24.89 37.76
N GLY A 104 23.75 -24.84 38.61
CA GLY A 104 24.92 -25.72 38.59
C GLY A 104 26.10 -25.15 39.36
#